data_AF-A0A6N8X4X3-F1
#
_entry.id   AF-A0A6N8X4X3-F1
#
_cell.length_a   1.000
_cell.length_b   1.000
_cell.length_c   1.000
_cell.angle_alpha   90.00
_cell.angle_beta   90.00
_cell.angle_gamma   90.00
#
_symmetry.space_group_name_H-M   'P 1'
#
loop_
_entity.id
_entity.type
_entity.pdbx_description
1 polymer ?
#
loop_
_entity_poly.entity_id
_entity_poly.type
_entity_poly.pdbx_seq_one_letter_code
_entity_poly.pdbx_strand_id
1 'polypeptide(L)'
;GATGSDPYAATELRASFVDPEAGTMVEARRFLGRTFRVTRERPSLEWQLTSEQAEHLGYMVIKATAQQDSATTIEAWFTPQIPVFGGPASYGGLPGMILVLSVNDGQIQYQATEVLLGELEEGLITPPDEGDEISQEEFERIVKERLEEMARMRRPPGGDGRR
;
A
#
# COMPACT_ATOMS: atom_id res chain seq x y z
N GLY A 1 7.59 -20.03 14.31
CA GLY A 1 6.13 -20.03 14.09
C GLY A 1 5.77 -18.84 13.22
N ALA A 2 4.71 -18.94 12.44
CA ALA A 2 4.26 -18.02 11.39
C ALA A 2 5.01 -18.14 10.04
N THR A 3 4.75 -19.22 9.31
CA THR A 3 4.69 -19.13 7.83
C THR A 3 3.27 -18.66 7.47
N GLY A 4 2.91 -17.47 7.93
CA GLY A 4 1.74 -16.74 7.43
C GLY A 4 2.19 -16.11 6.13
N SER A 5 1.90 -16.76 5.00
CA SER A 5 2.05 -16.10 3.70
C SER A 5 1.11 -14.90 3.71
N ASP A 6 1.65 -13.72 3.48
CA ASP A 6 0.85 -12.52 3.26
C ASP A 6 -0.22 -12.86 2.20
N PRO A 7 -1.52 -12.87 2.54
CA PRO A 7 -2.58 -13.25 1.60
C PRO A 7 -2.55 -12.35 0.37
N TYR A 8 -2.06 -11.12 0.51
CA TYR A 8 -1.91 -10.18 -0.59
C TYR A 8 -0.84 -10.58 -1.61
N ALA A 9 0.17 -11.37 -1.22
CA ALA A 9 1.22 -11.83 -2.14
C ALA A 9 0.69 -12.75 -3.26
N ALA A 10 -0.47 -13.39 -3.05
CA ALA A 10 -1.14 -14.23 -4.04
C ALA A 10 -2.14 -13.46 -4.93
N THR A 11 -2.22 -12.13 -4.77
CA THR A 11 -3.23 -11.28 -5.41
C THR A 11 -2.56 -10.22 -6.29
N GLU A 12 -3.24 -9.80 -7.35
CA GLU A 12 -2.74 -8.77 -8.25
C GLU A 12 -3.44 -7.43 -7.96
N LEU A 13 -2.67 -6.39 -7.59
CA LEU A 13 -3.19 -5.03 -7.44
C LEU A 13 -3.44 -4.41 -8.83
N ARG A 14 -4.68 -3.98 -9.09
CA ARG A 14 -5.10 -3.39 -10.37
C ARG A 14 -5.18 -1.87 -10.30
N ALA A 15 -5.68 -1.34 -9.19
CA ALA A 15 -5.77 0.09 -8.94
C ALA A 15 -5.83 0.35 -7.43
N SER A 16 -5.36 1.52 -7.01
CA SER A 16 -5.50 2.03 -5.65
C SER A 16 -6.02 3.46 -5.71
N PHE A 17 -7.07 3.75 -4.96
CA PHE A 17 -7.67 5.07 -4.85
C PHE A 17 -7.70 5.48 -3.38
N VAL A 18 -7.16 6.66 -3.06
CA VAL A 18 -7.19 7.23 -1.71
C VAL A 18 -8.20 8.36 -1.68
N ASP A 19 -9.14 8.30 -0.74
CA ASP A 19 -9.99 9.43 -0.41
C ASP A 19 -9.36 10.22 0.74
N PRO A 20 -8.77 11.40 0.47
CA PRO A 20 -8.11 12.18 1.49
C PRO A 20 -9.08 12.75 2.54
N GLU A 21 -10.34 13.00 2.17
CA GLU A 21 -11.37 13.56 3.06
C GLU A 21 -12.01 12.48 3.94
N ALA A 22 -12.30 11.31 3.36
CA ALA A 22 -12.94 10.22 4.09
C ALA A 22 -11.98 9.40 4.96
N GLY A 23 -10.66 9.54 4.79
CA GLY A 23 -9.70 8.74 5.57
C GLY A 23 -9.48 7.32 5.02
N THR A 24 -10.19 6.95 3.95
CA THR A 24 -10.25 5.58 3.44
C THR A 24 -9.40 5.40 2.19
N MET A 25 -9.05 4.14 1.92
CA MET A 25 -8.42 3.72 0.68
C MET A 25 -9.15 2.53 0.09
N VAL A 26 -9.37 2.56 -1.21
CA VAL A 26 -10.00 1.49 -1.98
C VAL A 26 -8.96 0.89 -2.90
N GLU A 27 -8.74 -0.42 -2.80
CA GLU A 27 -7.87 -1.18 -3.69
C GLU A 27 -8.69 -2.15 -4.54
N ALA A 28 -8.55 -2.08 -5.86
CA ALA A 28 -9.06 -3.12 -6.75
C ALA A 28 -8.02 -4.23 -6.87
N ARG A 29 -8.33 -5.43 -6.37
CA ARG A 29 -7.46 -6.60 -6.40
C ARG A 29 -8.08 -7.76 -7.14
N ARG A 30 -7.28 -8.45 -7.97
CA ARG A 30 -7.69 -9.66 -8.66
C ARG A 30 -7.17 -10.89 -7.94
N PHE A 31 -8.07 -11.84 -7.68
CA PHE A 31 -7.75 -13.14 -7.09
C PHE A 31 -8.59 -14.24 -7.73
N LEU A 32 -7.94 -15.29 -8.25
CA LEU A 32 -8.59 -16.44 -8.90
C LEU A 32 -9.61 -16.06 -10.00
N GLY A 33 -9.30 -15.01 -10.77
CA GLY A 33 -10.16 -14.55 -11.87
C GLY A 33 -11.33 -13.66 -11.44
N ARG A 34 -11.52 -13.43 -10.13
CA ARG A 34 -12.49 -12.46 -9.60
C ARG A 34 -11.78 -11.17 -9.20
N THR A 35 -12.47 -10.05 -9.37
CA THR A 35 -12.01 -8.73 -8.93
C THR A 35 -12.77 -8.35 -7.67
N PHE A 36 -12.04 -7.87 -6.68
CA PHE A 36 -12.57 -7.41 -5.40
C PHE A 36 -12.15 -5.96 -5.19
N ARG A 37 -13.08 -5.12 -4.77
CA ARG A 37 -12.78 -3.78 -4.25
C ARG A 37 -12.68 -3.88 -2.75
N VAL A 38 -11.46 -3.78 -2.27
CA VAL A 38 -11.14 -3.88 -0.85
C VAL A 38 -11.06 -2.48 -0.30
N THR A 39 -12.04 -2.11 0.50
CA THR A 39 -12.00 -0.85 1.26
C THR A 39 -11.24 -1.09 2.56
N ARG A 40 -10.27 -0.23 2.83
CA ARG A 40 -9.50 -0.24 4.07
C ARG A 40 -9.33 1.15 4.63
N GLU A 41 -9.16 1.23 5.94
CA GLU A 41 -8.70 2.44 6.60
C GLU A 41 -7.23 2.67 6.23
N ARG A 42 -6.84 3.94 6.06
CA ARG A 42 -5.43 4.25 5.81
C ARG A 42 -4.60 3.85 7.04
N PRO A 43 -3.49 3.10 6.86
CA PRO A 43 -2.60 2.80 7.97
C PRO A 43 -2.07 4.11 8.56
N SER A 44 -2.33 4.32 9.85
CA SER A 44 -1.82 5.49 10.58
C SER A 44 -0.35 5.27 10.89
N LEU A 45 0.54 5.89 10.11
CA LEU A 45 1.96 5.96 10.44
C LEU A 45 2.19 7.06 11.46
N GLU A 46 2.78 6.72 12.60
CA GLU A 46 3.21 7.71 13.60
C GLU A 46 4.53 8.35 13.16
N TRP A 47 4.43 9.42 12.39
CA TRP A 47 5.59 10.16 11.90
C TRP A 47 6.29 10.95 13.00
N GLN A 48 7.61 10.78 13.08
CA GLN A 48 8.52 11.59 13.88
C GLN A 48 9.21 12.60 12.97
N LEU A 49 8.81 13.87 13.09
CA LEU A 49 9.44 14.97 12.38
C LEU A 49 10.84 15.20 12.95
N THR A 50 11.81 15.40 12.04
CA THR A 50 13.18 15.74 12.42
C THR A 50 13.46 17.21 12.09
N SER A 51 14.61 17.73 12.55
CA SER A 51 15.10 19.07 12.18
C SER A 51 15.87 19.10 10.86
N GLU A 52 16.04 17.94 10.20
CA GLU A 52 16.79 17.83 8.96
C GLU A 52 15.97 18.34 7.77
N GLN A 53 16.63 19.18 6.97
CA GLN A 53 16.05 19.83 5.82
C GLN A 53 17.03 19.72 4.65
N ALA A 54 16.49 19.53 3.46
CA ALA A 54 17.26 19.47 2.22
C ALA A 54 16.46 20.13 1.09
N GLU A 55 17.07 20.19 -0.10
CA GLU A 55 16.40 20.62 -1.32
C GLU A 55 16.28 19.41 -2.26
N HIS A 56 15.09 19.21 -2.84
CA HIS A 56 14.84 18.21 -3.87
C HIS A 56 13.93 18.79 -4.95
N LEU A 57 14.38 18.79 -6.21
CA LEU A 57 13.67 19.40 -7.35
C LEU A 57 13.31 20.89 -7.14
N GLY A 58 14.14 21.65 -6.42
CA GLY A 58 13.88 23.05 -6.06
C GLY A 58 12.85 23.25 -4.94
N TYR A 59 12.34 22.17 -4.35
CA TYR A 59 11.49 22.22 -3.16
C TYR A 59 12.31 21.95 -1.91
N MET A 60 12.10 22.77 -0.88
CA MET A 60 12.57 22.46 0.46
C MET A 60 11.79 21.27 1.00
N VAL A 61 12.51 20.23 1.40
CA VAL A 61 11.97 19.00 1.97
C VAL A 61 12.43 18.84 3.42
N ILE A 62 11.56 18.32 4.26
CA ILE A 62 11.79 18.06 5.68
C ILE A 62 11.78 16.54 5.86
N LYS A 63 12.75 16.01 6.62
CA LYS A 63 12.78 14.58 6.91
C LYS A 63 11.83 14.21 8.06
N ALA A 64 11.07 13.15 7.84
CA ALA A 64 10.28 12.46 8.83
C ALA A 64 10.62 10.97 8.82
N THR A 65 10.53 10.31 9.98
CA THR A 65 10.72 8.87 10.10
C THR A 65 9.49 8.22 10.72
N ALA A 66 9.20 6.97 10.36
CA ALA A 66 8.15 6.18 10.97
C ALA A 66 8.61 4.73 11.12
N GLN A 67 7.99 4.04 12.07
CA GLN A 67 8.21 2.61 12.28
C GLN A 67 6.87 1.89 12.17
N GLN A 68 6.72 1.04 11.17
CA GLN A 68 5.47 0.31 10.93
C GLN A 68 5.40 -0.98 11.76
N ASP A 69 6.53 -1.66 11.92
CA ASP A 69 6.71 -2.82 12.79
C ASP A 69 8.19 -2.93 13.20
N SER A 70 8.55 -3.94 13.98
CA SER A 70 9.93 -4.12 14.48
C SER A 70 10.98 -4.33 13.39
N ALA A 71 10.58 -4.65 12.16
CA ALA A 71 11.46 -4.89 11.02
C ALA A 71 11.39 -3.78 9.95
N THR A 72 10.33 -2.97 9.96
CA THR A 72 10.04 -2.00 8.90
C THR A 72 10.27 -0.56 9.35
N THR A 73 11.39 0.02 8.92
CA THR A 73 11.73 1.44 9.10
C THR A 73 11.41 2.22 7.83
N ILE A 74 10.84 3.41 7.99
CA ILE A 74 10.45 4.28 6.89
C ILE A 74 11.06 5.66 7.12
N GLU A 75 11.74 6.18 6.10
CA GLU A 75 12.22 7.55 6.03
C GLU A 75 11.52 8.24 4.85
N ALA A 76 10.93 9.41 5.12
CA ALA A 76 10.25 10.22 4.12
C ALA A 76 10.80 11.65 4.12
N TRP A 77 11.00 12.22 2.95
CA TRP A 77 11.29 13.63 2.76
C TRP A 77 10.09 14.28 2.09
N PHE A 78 9.39 15.14 2.82
CA PHE A 78 8.15 15.78 2.38
C PHE A 78 8.30 17.29 2.26
N THR A 79 7.53 17.91 1.37
CA THR A 79 7.52 19.37 1.19
C THR A 79 6.18 19.97 1.59
N PRO A 80 6.14 20.90 2.58
CA PRO A 80 4.93 21.66 2.91
C PRO A 80 4.50 22.64 1.81
N GLN A 81 5.37 22.92 0.83
CA GLN A 81 5.08 23.86 -0.26
C GLN A 81 4.02 23.32 -1.22
N ILE A 82 3.82 22.00 -1.26
CA ILE A 82 2.73 21.34 -1.96
C ILE A 82 1.79 20.79 -0.86
N PRO A 83 0.71 21.52 -0.49
CA PRO A 83 -0.12 21.19 0.67
C PRO A 83 -1.10 20.05 0.38
N VAL A 84 -0.60 18.97 -0.23
CA VAL A 84 -1.33 17.75 -0.53
C VAL A 84 -0.72 16.63 0.30
N PHE A 85 -1.52 16.04 1.17
CA PHE A 85 -1.12 15.08 2.19
C PHE A 85 -1.01 13.67 1.59
N GLY A 86 -0.06 13.49 0.67
CA GLY A 86 0.08 12.27 -0.12
C GLY A 86 1.54 11.88 -0.39
N GLY A 87 1.71 10.73 -1.04
CA GLY A 87 3.02 10.18 -1.34
C GLY A 87 2.97 8.87 -2.12
N PRO A 88 4.13 8.36 -2.55
CA PRO A 88 4.23 7.12 -3.32
C PRO A 88 3.79 5.91 -2.49
N ALA A 89 3.35 4.84 -3.17
CA ALA A 89 3.00 3.55 -2.55
C ALA A 89 2.02 3.64 -1.36
N SER A 90 1.10 4.60 -1.38
CA SER A 90 0.11 4.87 -0.32
C SER A 90 0.70 5.40 1.00
N TYR A 91 1.99 5.74 1.03
CA TYR A 91 2.56 6.47 2.16
C TYR A 91 2.05 7.92 2.14
N GLY A 92 1.65 8.42 3.30
CA GLY A 92 1.08 9.76 3.44
C GLY A 92 0.89 10.13 4.91
N GLY A 93 0.07 11.14 5.18
CA GLY A 93 -0.18 11.60 6.56
C GLY A 93 0.83 12.62 7.08
N LEU A 94 1.76 13.08 6.25
CA LEU A 94 2.61 14.24 6.52
C LEU A 94 1.94 15.53 6.02
N PRO A 95 2.20 16.69 6.65
CA PRO A 95 1.65 17.98 6.22
C PRO A 95 2.36 18.50 4.97
N GLY A 96 2.19 17.79 3.86
CA GLY A 96 2.80 18.06 2.56
C GLY A 96 3.01 16.79 1.73
N MET A 97 3.47 16.97 0.49
CA MET A 97 3.71 15.87 -0.44
C MET A 97 5.06 15.20 -0.15
N ILE A 98 5.08 13.87 -0.07
CA ILE A 98 6.31 13.08 0.02
C ILE A 98 6.97 13.02 -1.36
N LEU A 99 8.19 13.55 -1.48
CA LEU A 99 8.95 13.54 -2.72
C LEU A 99 10.04 12.47 -2.74
N VAL A 100 10.53 12.05 -1.57
CA VAL A 100 11.48 10.94 -1.44
C VAL A 100 11.00 10.03 -0.31
N LEU A 101 11.06 8.73 -0.56
CA LEU A 101 10.69 7.71 0.41
C LEU A 101 11.73 6.60 0.36
N SER A 102 12.19 6.16 1.53
CA SER A 102 13.09 5.03 1.71
C SER A 102 12.49 4.08 2.74
N VAL A 103 12.43 2.80 2.41
CA VAL A 103 11.93 1.74 3.30
C VAL A 103 13.05 0.75 3.56
N ASN A 104 13.17 0.32 4.82
CA ASN A 104 14.17 -0.63 5.30
C ASN A 104 15.59 -0.23 4.91
N ASP A 105 16.00 0.97 5.30
CA ASP A 105 17.34 1.50 5.03
C ASP A 105 17.73 1.46 3.54
N GLY A 106 16.76 1.76 2.67
CA GLY A 106 16.97 1.91 1.23
C GLY A 106 16.81 0.63 0.41
N GLN A 107 16.25 -0.45 0.97
CA GLN A 107 15.84 -1.62 0.19
C GLN A 107 14.80 -1.28 -0.88
N ILE A 108 13.87 -0.38 -0.55
CA ILE A 108 12.91 0.19 -1.49
C ILE A 108 13.06 1.70 -1.43
N GLN A 109 13.24 2.32 -2.60
CA GLN A 109 13.40 3.77 -2.72
C GLN A 109 12.48 4.31 -3.79
N TYR A 110 11.78 5.38 -3.45
CA TYR A 110 11.02 6.19 -4.38
C TYR A 110 11.58 7.60 -4.35
N GLN A 111 11.83 8.17 -5.52
CA GLN A 111 12.30 9.53 -5.66
C GLN A 111 11.53 10.18 -6.80
N ALA A 112 10.89 11.32 -6.52
CA ALA A 112 10.28 12.13 -7.54
C ALA A 112 11.36 12.60 -8.52
N THR A 113 11.11 12.42 -9.82
CA THR A 113 12.01 12.89 -10.88
C THR A 113 11.57 14.24 -11.45
N GLU A 114 10.27 14.56 -11.34
CA GLU A 114 9.67 15.77 -11.86
C GLU A 114 8.40 16.11 -11.05
N VAL A 115 8.06 17.40 -10.96
CA VAL A 115 6.81 17.90 -10.39
C VAL A 115 6.13 18.79 -11.43
N LEU A 116 4.99 18.34 -11.96
CA LEU A 116 4.17 19.08 -12.90
C LEU A 116 2.96 19.63 -12.17
N LEU A 117 2.91 20.95 -11.99
CA LEU A 117 1.76 21.65 -11.43
C LEU A 117 0.90 22.18 -12.58
N GLY A 118 -0.36 21.77 -12.63
CA GLY A 118 -1.30 22.19 -13.66
C GLY A 118 -2.74 21.83 -13.29
N GLU A 119 -3.67 22.29 -14.11
CA GLU A 119 -5.06 21.85 -14.03
C GLU A 119 -5.14 20.40 -14.52
N LEU A 120 -5.72 19.53 -13.68
CA LEU A 120 -6.04 18.17 -14.06
C LEU A 120 -7.43 18.18 -14.72
N GLU A 121 -7.60 17.44 -15.81
CA GLU A 121 -8.92 17.25 -16.41
C GLU A 121 -9.86 16.57 -15.39
N GLU A 122 -11.10 17.05 -15.31
CA GLU A 122 -12.13 16.42 -14.48
C GLU A 122 -12.32 14.96 -14.90
N GLY A 123 -12.33 14.05 -13.92
CA GLY A 123 -12.52 12.62 -14.16
C GLY A 123 -11.24 11.81 -14.44
N LEU A 124 -10.05 12.40 -14.35
CA LEU A 124 -8.78 11.63 -14.44
C LEU A 124 -8.61 10.60 -13.31
N ILE A 125 -9.20 10.87 -12.15
CA ILE A 125 -9.11 10.00 -10.98
C ILE A 125 -10.54 9.63 -10.57
N THR A 126 -10.98 8.46 -11.02
CA THR A 126 -12.24 7.87 -10.56
C THR A 126 -11.95 6.67 -9.66
N PRO A 127 -12.72 6.48 -8.57
CA PRO A 127 -12.62 5.25 -7.80
C PRO A 127 -12.92 4.05 -8.71
N PRO A 128 -12.21 2.93 -8.54
CA PRO A 128 -12.52 1.71 -9.29
C PRO A 128 -13.96 1.29 -9.01
N ASP A 129 -14.72 0.97 -10.06
CA ASP A 129 -16.14 0.64 -10.03
C ASP A 129 -16.43 -0.81 -10.46
N GLU A 130 -15.39 -1.59 -10.73
CA GLU A 130 -15.45 -3.03 -11.03
C GLU A 130 -15.15 -3.90 -9.80
N GLY A 131 -15.88 -5.02 -9.65
CA GLY A 131 -15.65 -6.02 -8.61
C GLY A 131 -16.60 -5.95 -7.40
N ASP A 132 -16.54 -6.97 -6.55
CA ASP A 132 -17.34 -7.04 -5.33
C ASP A 132 -16.74 -6.12 -4.25
N GLU A 133 -17.53 -5.21 -3.68
CA GLU A 133 -17.10 -4.39 -2.54
C GLU A 133 -17.10 -5.22 -1.25
N ILE A 134 -15.94 -5.33 -0.63
CA ILE A 134 -15.73 -6.11 0.59
C ILE A 134 -14.74 -5.40 1.51
N SER A 135 -14.78 -5.73 2.81
CA SER A 135 -13.79 -5.24 3.77
C SER A 135 -12.45 -5.98 3.63
N GLN A 136 -11.38 -5.38 4.16
CA GLN A 136 -10.08 -6.04 4.27
C GLN A 136 -10.16 -7.40 4.97
N GLU A 137 -10.82 -7.49 6.13
CA GLU A 137 -10.94 -8.74 6.89
C GLU A 137 -11.67 -9.84 6.11
N GLU A 138 -12.73 -9.46 5.38
CA GLU A 138 -13.45 -10.38 4.51
C GLU A 138 -12.59 -10.87 3.35
N PHE A 139 -11.81 -9.98 2.74
CA PHE A 139 -10.89 -10.37 1.67
C PHE A 139 -9.82 -11.33 2.16
N GLU A 140 -9.18 -11.04 3.30
CA GLU A 140 -8.17 -11.90 3.92
C GLU A 140 -8.73 -13.29 4.23
N ARG A 141 -9.97 -13.36 4.74
CA ARG A 141 -10.68 -14.63 4.97
C ARG A 141 -10.89 -15.39 3.66
N ILE A 142 -11.40 -14.75 2.61
CA ILE A 142 -11.64 -15.40 1.30
C ILE A 142 -10.34 -15.96 0.72
N VAL A 143 -9.26 -15.18 0.74
CA VAL A 143 -7.96 -15.61 0.20
C VAL A 143 -7.42 -16.78 1.00
N LYS A 144 -7.44 -16.70 2.33
CA LYS A 144 -6.95 -17.76 3.22
C LYS A 144 -7.70 -19.06 3.02
N GLU A 145 -9.04 -19.03 3.04
CA GLU A 145 -9.88 -20.20 2.86
C GLU A 145 -9.60 -20.90 1.51
N ARG A 146 -9.44 -20.12 0.44
CA ARG A 146 -9.13 -20.65 -0.90
C ARG A 146 -7.74 -21.25 -0.99
N LEU A 147 -6.73 -20.62 -0.41
CA LEU A 147 -5.37 -21.15 -0.37
C LEU A 147 -5.31 -22.47 0.42
N GLU A 148 -6.01 -22.55 1.55
CA GLU A 148 -6.12 -23.78 2.34
C GLU A 148 -6.85 -24.91 1.60
N GLU A 149 -7.96 -24.58 0.90
CA GLU A 149 -8.69 -25.53 0.06
C GLU A 149 -7.79 -26.11 -1.05
N MET A 150 -7.08 -25.25 -1.79
CA MET A 150 -6.14 -25.67 -2.83
C MET A 150 -5.01 -26.52 -2.27
N ALA A 151 -4.46 -26.15 -1.10
CA ALA A 151 -3.43 -26.94 -0.44
C ALA A 151 -3.93 -28.34 -0.02
N ARG A 152 -5.18 -28.44 0.45
CA ARG A 152 -5.83 -29.72 0.75
C ARG A 152 -6.03 -30.57 -0.51
N MET A 153 -6.46 -29.98 -1.62
CA MET A 153 -6.66 -30.69 -2.89
C MET A 153 -5.34 -31.12 -3.54
N ARG A 154 -4.24 -30.39 -3.30
CA ARG A 154 -2.91 -30.67 -3.86
C ARG A 154 -2.12 -31.69 -3.02
N ARG A 155 -2.60 -32.07 -1.84
CA ARG A 155 -2.04 -33.21 -1.09
C ARG A 155 -2.44 -34.50 -1.80
N PRO A 156 -1.48 -35.33 -2.25
CA PRO A 156 -1.82 -36.63 -2.81
C PRO A 156 -2.58 -37.44 -1.74
N PRO A 157 -3.65 -38.17 -2.09
CA PRO A 157 -4.25 -39.14 -1.17
C PRO A 157 -3.13 -40.05 -0.70
N GLY A 158 -3.02 -40.21 0.63
CA GLY A 158 -1.90 -40.87 1.27
C GLY A 158 -1.49 -42.14 0.52
N GLY A 159 -0.21 -42.24 0.19
CA GLY A 159 0.38 -43.49 -0.28
C GLY A 159 0.29 -44.52 0.83
N ASP A 160 -0.86 -45.18 0.96
CA ASP A 160 -0.98 -46.45 1.65
C ASP A 160 -0.34 -47.51 0.73
N GLY A 161 0.97 -47.60 0.84
CA GLY A 161 1.79 -48.58 0.17
C GLY A 161 2.44 -49.50 1.20
N ARG A 162 1.63 -50.19 2.01
CA ARG A 162 2.06 -51.42 2.67
C ARG A 162 2.62 -52.38 1.61
N ARG A 163 3.93 -52.62 1.59
CA ARG A 163 4.56 -53.90 1.27
C ARG A 163 5.89 -54.02 1.98
#